data_AF-A0A915NIU3-F1
#
_entry.id   AF-A0A915NIU3-F1
#
_cell.length_a   1.000
_cell.length_b   1.000
_cell.length_c   1.000
_cell.angle_alpha   90.00
_cell.angle_beta   90.00
_cell.angle_gamma   90.00
#
_symmetry.space_group_name_H-M   'P 1'
#
loop_
_entity.id
_entity.type
_entity.pdbx_description
1 polymer ?
#
loop_
_entity_poly.entity_id
_entity_poly.type
_entity_poly.pdbx_seq_one_letter_code
_entity_poly.pdbx_strand_id
1 'polypeptide(L)' 'ILLAKINVEGGASSLAEQFEVVSIPTIVCFKNGEFFDRIEGAVEDSDLDGLLEDLLMSGEEGEDGEGGGESVRE' A
#
# COMPACT_ATOMS: atom_id res chain seq x y z
N ILE A 1 5.28 -0.24 -10.47
CA ILE A 1 5.63 -0.58 -9.07
C ILE A 1 7.15 -0.51 -8.92
N LEU A 2 7.65 0.07 -7.83
CA LEU A 2 9.06 0.01 -7.44
C LEU A 2 9.18 -0.98 -6.28
N LEU A 3 10.16 -1.88 -6.34
CA LEU A 3 10.46 -2.82 -5.25
C LEU A 3 11.87 -2.58 -4.73
N ALA A 4 12.01 -2.60 -3.42
CA ALA A 4 13.28 -2.56 -2.73
C ALA A 4 13.34 -3.68 -1.69
N LYS A 5 14.49 -4.36 -1.59
CA LYS A 5 14.78 -5.31 -0.54
C LYS A 5 15.79 -4.70 0.41
N ILE A 6 15.47 -4.71 1.69
CA ILE A 6 16.31 -4.12 2.73
C ILE A 6 16.72 -5.24 3.67
N ASN A 7 18.02 -5.36 3.93
CA ASN A 7 18.50 -6.21 5.01
C ASN A 7 18.49 -5.39 6.30
N VAL A 8 17.68 -5.81 7.27
CA VAL A 8 17.59 -5.16 8.58
C VAL A 8 18.84 -5.42 9.43
N GLU A 9 19.52 -6.54 9.17
CA GLU A 9 20.82 -6.86 9.75
C GLU A 9 21.92 -6.19 8.90
N GLY A 10 22.68 -5.25 9.48
CA GLY A 10 23.82 -4.63 8.80
C GLY A 10 23.74 -3.11 8.55
N GLY A 11 22.88 -2.39 9.26
CA GLY A 11 22.90 -0.91 9.29
C GLY A 11 21.55 -0.24 9.07
N ALA A 12 20.48 -0.99 8.80
CA ALA A 12 19.12 -0.48 8.65
C ALA A 12 18.27 -0.58 9.92
N SER A 13 18.89 -0.68 11.11
CA SER A 13 18.19 -0.80 12.41
C SER A 13 17.19 0.33 12.61
N SER A 14 17.57 1.57 12.30
CA SER A 14 16.68 2.73 12.43
C SER A 14 15.46 2.63 11.52
N LEU A 15 15.58 2.02 10.34
CA LEU A 15 14.45 1.84 9.43
C LEU A 15 13.52 0.73 9.91
N ALA A 16 14.10 -0.37 10.41
CA ALA A 16 13.34 -1.45 11.04
C ALA A 16 12.58 -0.96 12.27
N GLU A 17 13.19 -0.11 13.10
CA GLU A 17 12.55 0.55 14.24
C GLU A 17 11.43 1.49 13.81
N GLN A 18 11.68 2.38 12.83
CA GLN A 18 10.69 3.35 12.33
C GLN A 18 9.42 2.68 11.77
N PHE A 19 9.58 1.53 11.12
CA PHE A 19 8.45 0.76 10.59
C PHE A 19 8.05 -0.40 11.49
N GLU A 20 8.53 -0.46 12.74
CA GLU A 20 8.14 -1.50 13.70
C GLU A 20 8.24 -2.93 13.12
N VAL A 21 9.34 -3.24 12.44
CA VAL A 21 9.60 -4.57 11.88
C VAL A 21 10.04 -5.49 13.02
N VAL A 22 9.12 -6.35 13.45
CA VAL A 22 9.35 -7.29 14.57
C VAL A 22 9.69 -8.72 14.13
N SER A 23 9.53 -9.03 12.84
CA SER A 23 9.81 -10.35 12.27
C SER A 23 10.37 -10.24 10.85
N ILE A 24 10.93 -11.33 10.31
CA ILE A 24 11.43 -11.40 8.93
C ILE A 24 10.86 -12.68 8.28
N PRO A 25 10.36 -12.61 7.04
CA PRO A 25 10.24 -11.41 6.19
C PRO A 25 9.08 -10.49 6.62
N THR A 26 9.21 -9.19 6.35
CA THR A 26 8.11 -8.22 6.40
C THR A 26 8.10 -7.44 5.10
N ILE A 27 6.93 -7.33 4.49
CA ILE A 27 6.69 -6.55 3.27
C ILE A 27 5.84 -5.34 3.69
N VAL A 28 6.28 -4.13 3.32
CA VAL A 28 5.55 -2.89 3.59
C VAL A 28 5.29 -2.18 2.27
N CYS A 29 4.02 -1.90 2.00
CA CYS A 29 3.60 -1.18 0.81
C CYS A 29 3.37 0.30 1.13
N PHE A 30 3.81 1.16 0.22
CA PHE A 30 3.58 2.59 0.28
C PHE A 30 2.91 3.07 -1.00
N LYS A 31 1.99 4.02 -0.88
CA LYS A 31 1.35 4.71 -2.00
C LYS A 31 1.43 6.21 -1.76
N ASN A 32 1.94 6.96 -2.74
CA ASN A 32 2.10 8.42 -2.65
C ASN A 32 2.89 8.90 -1.40
N GLY A 33 3.82 8.08 -0.91
CA GLY A 33 4.61 8.39 0.28
C GLY A 33 3.94 8.03 1.61
N GLU A 34 2.71 7.52 1.59
CA GLU A 34 1.94 7.10 2.76
C GLU A 34 1.96 5.57 2.90
N PHE A 35 1.90 5.07 4.13
CA PHE A 35 1.75 3.65 4.41
C PHE A 35 0.40 3.16 3.85
N PHE A 36 0.44 2.07 3.08
CA PHE A 36 -0.76 1.44 2.54
C PHE A 36 -1.15 0.23 3.39
N ASP A 37 -0.31 -0.81 3.39
CA ASP A 37 -0.53 -2.04 4.16
C ASP A 37 0.78 -2.85 4.30
N ARG A 38 0.76 -3.95 5.06
CA ARG A 38 1.89 -4.84 5.27
C ARG A 38 1.54 -6.32 5.37
N ILE A 39 2.54 -7.15 5.07
CA ILE A 39 2.56 -8.58 5.36
C ILE A 39 3.71 -8.87 6.33
N GLU A 40 3.44 -9.69 7.35
CA GLU A 40 4.44 -10.14 8.32
C GLU A 40 4.58 -11.67 8.28
N GLY A 41 5.82 -12.14 8.28
CA GLY A 41 6.14 -13.55 8.17
C GLY A 41 6.04 -14.10 6.75
N ALA A 42 6.25 -15.41 6.63
CA ALA A 42 6.11 -16.11 5.37
C ALA A 42 4.62 -16.32 5.05
N VAL A 43 4.24 -15.98 3.83
CA VAL A 43 2.87 -16.13 3.28
C VAL A 43 2.94 -16.86 1.94
N GLU A 44 1.78 -17.23 1.39
CA GLU A 44 1.70 -17.82 0.05
C GLU A 44 1.81 -16.71 -1.01
N ASP A 45 2.20 -17.08 -2.23
CA ASP A 45 2.31 -16.12 -3.35
C ASP A 45 1.00 -15.36 -3.59
N SER A 46 -0.14 -16.04 -3.42
CA SER A 46 -1.47 -15.43 -3.60
C SER A 46 -1.77 -14.31 -2.61
N ASP A 47 -1.20 -14.34 -1.40
CA ASP A 47 -1.38 -13.27 -0.42
C ASP A 47 -0.63 -12.00 -0.86
N LEU A 48 0.56 -12.18 -1.44
CA LEU A 48 1.32 -11.08 -2.01
C LEU A 48 0.65 -10.52 -3.27
N ASP A 49 0.12 -11.39 -4.13
CA ASP A 49 -0.62 -10.98 -5.33
C ASP A 49 -1.82 -10.11 -4.95
N GLY A 50 -2.61 -10.53 -3.96
CA GLY A 50 -3.76 -9.76 -3.45
C GLY A 50 -3.35 -8.37 -2.93
N LEU A 51 -2.29 -8.29 -2.12
CA LEU A 51 -1.78 -7.00 -1.63
C LEU A 51 -1.36 -6.07 -2.77
N LEU A 52 -0.75 -6.60 -3.82
CA LEU A 52 -0.32 -5.81 -4.97
C LEU A 52 -1.52 -5.36 -5.82
N GLU A 53 -2.52 -6.20 -5.99
CA GLU A 53 -3.79 -5.82 -6.65
C GLU A 53 -4.47 -4.68 -5.90
N ASP A 54 -4.64 -4.79 -4.58
CA ASP A 54 -5.22 -3.74 -3.74
C ASP A 54 -4.44 -2.42 -3.82
N LEU A 55 -3.11 -2.49 -3.81
CA LEU A 55 -2.25 -1.31 -3.93
C LEU A 55 -2.44 -0.60 -5.28
N LEU A 56 -2.62 -1.36 -6.36
CA LEU A 56 -2.84 -0.83 -7.70
C LEU A 56 -4.25 -0.24 -7.84
N MET A 57 -5.28 -0.95 -7.37
CA MET A 57 -6.70 -0.59 -7.55
C MET A 57 -7.20 0.49 -6.59
N SER A 58 -6.54 0.71 -5.45
CA SER A 58 -6.91 1.75 -4.46
C SER A 58 -6.78 3.21 -4.95
N GLY A 59 -6.59 3.44 -6.25
CA GLY A 59 -6.52 4.75 -6.90
C GLY A 59 -7.69 5.03 -7.85
N GLU A 60 -8.68 4.14 -7.95
CA GLU A 60 -9.80 4.22 -8.90
C GLU A 60 -11.13 4.67 -8.26
N GLU A 61 -11.12 5.24 -7.05
CA GLU A 61 -12.27 6.00 -6.54
C GLU A 61 -12.14 7.48 -6.94
N GLY A 62 -12.42 7.77 -8.22
CA GLY A 62 -12.51 9.14 -8.71
C GLY A 62 -12.44 9.23 -10.22
N GLU A 63 -13.57 9.01 -10.90
CA GLU A 63 -14.19 9.95 -11.84
C GLU A 63 -15.37 9.29 -12.59
N ASP A 64 -16.49 10.01 -12.59
CA ASP A 64 -17.58 10.06 -13.59
C ASP A 64 -18.75 9.04 -13.56
N GLY A 65 -19.86 9.53 -12.99
CA GLY A 65 -21.23 9.08 -13.27
C GLY A 65 -22.18 10.29 -13.36
N GLU A 66 -22.52 10.67 -14.59
CA GLU A 66 -23.38 11.80 -15.02
C GLU A 66 -24.81 11.84 -14.42
N GLY A 67 -25.39 13.04 -14.37
CA GLY A 67 -26.85 13.21 -14.35
C GLY A 67 -27.34 14.59 -13.91
N GLY A 68 -27.50 15.51 -14.87
CA GLY A 68 -27.79 16.94 -14.63
C GLY A 68 -29.22 17.32 -14.24
N GLY A 69 -29.48 18.63 -14.29
CA GLY A 69 -30.83 19.19 -14.21
C GLY A 69 -30.96 20.32 -13.19
N GLU A 70 -30.68 21.54 -13.66
CA GLU A 70 -31.35 22.80 -13.30
C GLU A 70 -32.63 22.73 -12.44
N SER A 71 -32.67 23.53 -11.36
CA SER A 71 -33.91 24.17 -10.93
C SER A 71 -33.60 25.56 -10.38
N VAL A 72 -33.89 26.56 -11.21
CA VAL A 72 -34.01 27.98 -10.84
C VAL A 72 -35.00 28.10 -9.67
N ARG A 73 -34.62 28.84 -8.63
CA ARG A 73 -35.57 29.29 -7.60
C ARG A 73 -35.86 30.76 -7.86
N GLU A 74 -37.11 31.07 -8.21
CA GLU A 74 -37.74 32.37 -8.02
C GLU A 74 -38.50 32.39 -6.70
#